data_AF-A0A6N3A301-F1
#
_entry.id   AF-A0A6N3A301-F1
#
_cell.length_a   1.000
_cell.length_b   1.000
_cell.length_c   1.000
_cell.angle_alpha   90.00
_cell.angle_beta   90.00
_cell.angle_gamma   90.00
#
_symmetry.space_group_name_H-M   'P 1'
#
loop_
_entity.id
_entity.type
_entity.pdbx_description
1 polymer ?
#
loop_
_entity_poly.entity_id
_entity_poly.type
_entity_poly.pdbx_seq_one_letter_code
_entity_poly.pdbx_strand_id
1 'polypeptide(L)'
;MNKRKEGYIYIFTIILISLLALFFYFIYSYTSNTSYISLNKVEKIQANYAAESVLNIKKSEENFNKNLENLLNSHSIYKNLHCGFKPNDTEIKRLQLRMLDDDKSMKNYDLVELSTDIKYKNSLASAKIRANYINKLYKMDDGVLNSGKVNKDDLEKIKNSFEKNNWTHAKYKLINLEGDFIYGVEKGKKYIFEEVEEIDENTLEKTTKRIPRISLDNVNIIVQNSGSLKIESDINNQILVINDKVLFNDNKISGIIILNNNAQISNNCKLVGYLIDLYDKNSSISVKYHPPVLKFYGSVMPDFIKFQPISLNHYDLEDNT
;
A
#
# COMPACT_ATOMS: atom_id res chain seq x y z
N MET A 1 40.52 88.46 8.88
CA MET A 1 40.44 87.39 7.86
C MET A 1 40.42 85.95 8.40
N ASN A 2 40.45 85.70 9.73
CA ASN A 2 40.45 84.32 10.29
C ASN A 2 39.08 83.72 10.59
N LYS A 3 38.07 84.50 11.03
CA LYS A 3 36.74 83.96 11.40
C LYS A 3 35.99 83.26 10.25
N ARG A 4 36.21 83.66 8.99
CA ARG A 4 35.59 83.02 7.82
C ARG A 4 36.21 81.66 7.51
N LYS A 5 37.53 81.49 7.67
CA LYS A 5 38.21 80.19 7.45
C LYS A 5 37.80 79.15 8.48
N GLU A 6 37.69 79.55 9.75
CA GLU A 6 37.23 78.67 10.83
C GLU A 6 35.76 78.23 10.62
N GLY A 7 34.86 79.15 10.24
CA GLY A 7 33.47 78.81 9.92
C GLY A 7 33.31 77.82 8.76
N TYR A 8 34.13 77.94 7.71
CA TYR A 8 34.16 76.96 6.60
C TYR A 8 34.62 75.58 7.06
N ILE A 9 35.62 75.51 7.95
CA ILE A 9 36.10 74.24 8.52
C ILE A 9 34.99 73.58 9.36
N TYR A 10 34.24 74.34 10.16
CA TYR A 10 33.11 73.80 10.92
C TYR A 10 31.99 73.26 10.03
N ILE A 11 31.59 74.00 8.99
CA ILE A 11 30.56 73.56 8.04
C ILE A 11 31.00 72.27 7.33
N PHE A 12 32.25 72.23 6.84
CA PHE A 12 32.80 71.04 6.20
C PHE A 12 32.85 69.83 7.15
N THR A 13 33.22 70.06 8.41
CA THR A 13 33.26 69.01 9.43
C THR A 13 31.87 68.46 9.73
N ILE A 14 30.85 69.32 9.83
CA ILE A 14 29.45 68.89 10.03
C ILE A 14 28.98 68.04 8.85
N ILE A 15 29.22 68.49 7.61
CA ILE A 15 28.87 67.74 6.41
C ILE A 15 29.57 66.38 6.41
N LEU A 16 30.88 66.34 6.71
CA LEU A 16 31.65 65.11 6.77
C LEU A 16 31.10 64.12 7.81
N ILE A 17 30.79 64.60 9.03
CA ILE A 17 30.22 63.78 10.10
C ILE A 17 28.83 63.27 9.71
N SER A 18 27.98 64.10 9.10
CA SER A 18 26.66 63.69 8.62
C SER A 18 26.75 62.63 7.51
N LEU A 19 27.73 62.76 6.60
CA LEU A 19 27.96 61.79 5.52
C LEU A 19 28.48 60.46 6.07
N LEU A 20 29.40 60.51 7.03
CA LEU A 20 29.88 59.33 7.77
C LEU A 20 28.75 58.65 8.54
N ALA A 21 27.92 59.41 9.26
CA ALA A 21 26.78 58.86 10.00
C ALA A 21 25.77 58.16 9.07
N LEU A 22 25.47 58.77 7.92
CA LEU A 22 24.58 58.19 6.92
C LEU A 22 25.19 56.92 6.30
N PHE A 23 26.49 56.93 6.04
CA PHE A 23 27.23 55.77 5.56
C PHE A 23 27.23 54.62 6.57
N PHE A 24 27.51 54.89 7.84
CA PHE A 24 27.44 53.87 8.90
C PHE A 24 26.03 53.33 9.11
N TYR A 25 25.00 54.19 9.07
CA TYR A 25 23.61 53.76 9.15
C TYR A 25 23.24 52.84 7.97
N PHE A 26 23.66 53.18 6.75
CA PHE A 26 23.44 52.35 5.58
C PHE A 26 24.10 50.97 5.72
N ILE A 27 25.37 50.91 6.14
CA ILE A 27 26.08 49.65 6.38
C ILE A 27 25.37 48.81 7.44
N TYR A 28 24.98 49.43 8.56
CA TYR A 28 24.28 48.73 9.64
C TYR A 28 22.93 48.16 9.17
N SER A 29 22.10 48.97 8.51
CA SER A 29 20.81 48.55 7.98
C SER A 29 20.95 47.44 6.95
N TYR A 30 21.89 47.57 6.02
CA TYR A 30 22.16 46.55 5.00
C TYR A 30 22.63 45.23 5.59
N THR A 31 23.57 45.29 6.55
CA THR A 31 24.12 44.10 7.22
C THR A 31 23.05 43.41 8.07
N SER A 32 22.27 44.18 8.83
CA SER A 32 21.17 43.67 9.64
C SER A 32 20.12 42.98 8.78
N ASN A 33 19.63 43.62 7.71
CA ASN A 33 18.66 43.03 6.79
C ASN A 33 19.19 41.77 6.11
N THR A 34 20.43 41.78 5.65
CA THR A 34 21.06 40.59 5.04
C THR A 34 21.16 39.44 6.04
N SER A 35 21.49 39.75 7.30
CA SER A 35 21.58 38.78 8.39
C SER A 35 20.20 38.18 8.70
N TYR A 36 19.15 39.01 8.80
CA TYR A 36 17.76 38.55 8.97
C TYR A 36 17.30 37.67 7.81
N ILE A 37 17.57 38.05 6.56
CA ILE A 37 17.23 37.24 5.39
C ILE A 37 17.97 35.89 5.45
N SER A 38 19.25 35.88 5.82
CA SER A 38 20.02 34.65 5.93
C SER A 38 19.51 33.75 7.06
N LEU A 39 19.14 34.32 8.21
CA LEU A 39 18.57 33.61 9.34
C LEU A 39 17.22 32.99 8.98
N ASN A 40 16.32 33.75 8.36
CA ASN A 40 15.02 33.24 7.90
C ASN A 40 15.18 32.11 6.87
N LYS A 41 16.17 32.20 5.97
CA LYS A 41 16.48 31.10 5.03
C LYS A 41 16.94 29.84 5.77
N VAL A 42 17.83 29.98 6.75
CA VAL A 42 18.29 28.85 7.57
C VAL A 42 17.14 28.24 8.37
N GLU A 43 16.30 29.07 9.00
CA GLU A 43 15.13 28.59 9.75
C GLU A 43 14.12 27.88 8.84
N LYS A 44 13.85 28.38 7.64
CA LYS A 44 12.98 27.70 6.67
C LYS A 44 13.53 26.33 6.26
N ILE A 45 14.83 26.23 6.04
CA ILE A 45 15.49 24.95 5.74
C ILE A 45 15.38 23.98 6.92
N GLN A 46 15.63 24.45 8.15
CA GLN A 46 15.47 23.64 9.36
C GLN A 46 14.02 23.20 9.57
N ALA A 47 13.05 24.06 9.29
CA ALA A 47 11.63 23.73 9.36
C ALA A 47 11.26 22.63 8.35
N ASN A 48 11.77 22.68 7.13
CA ASN A 48 11.59 21.60 6.15
C ASN A 48 12.17 20.26 6.65
N TYR A 49 13.39 20.26 7.19
CA TYR A 49 13.98 19.06 7.79
C TYR A 49 13.21 18.55 9.01
N ALA A 50 12.65 19.44 9.82
CA ALA A 50 11.79 19.05 10.94
C ALA A 50 10.49 18.39 10.43
N ALA A 51 9.90 18.88 9.34
CA ALA A 51 8.71 18.29 8.72
C ALA A 51 9.01 16.89 8.18
N GLU A 52 10.11 16.73 7.45
CA GLU A 52 10.59 15.42 6.98
C GLU A 52 10.86 14.47 8.16
N SER A 53 11.46 14.97 9.24
CA SER A 53 11.72 14.17 10.43
C SER A 53 10.44 13.66 11.07
N VAL A 54 9.39 14.49 11.20
CA VAL A 54 8.08 14.06 11.72
C VAL A 54 7.49 12.93 10.86
N LEU A 55 7.56 13.02 9.53
CA LEU A 55 7.09 11.95 8.64
C LEU A 55 7.88 10.65 8.84
N ASN A 56 9.21 10.75 8.95
CA ASN A 56 10.07 9.58 9.14
C ASN A 56 9.89 8.94 10.53
N ILE A 57 9.73 9.75 11.59
CA ILE A 57 9.39 9.26 12.93
C ILE A 57 8.06 8.51 12.85
N LYS A 58 7.01 9.13 12.31
CA LYS A 58 5.69 8.49 12.21
C LYS A 58 5.74 7.16 11.45
N LYS A 59 6.49 7.10 10.34
CA LYS A 59 6.68 5.89 9.53
C LYS A 59 7.42 4.78 10.30
N SER A 60 8.31 5.15 11.22
CA SER A 60 9.08 4.19 12.04
C SER A 60 8.33 3.64 13.24
N GLU A 61 7.18 4.22 13.61
CA GLU A 61 6.38 3.74 14.73
C GLU A 61 5.71 2.38 14.42
N GLU A 62 5.70 1.47 15.40
CA GLU A 62 5.09 0.13 15.26
C GLU A 62 3.61 0.19 14.85
N ASN A 63 2.89 1.22 15.32
CA ASN A 63 1.47 1.38 15.02
C ASN A 63 1.19 1.85 13.57
N PHE A 64 2.22 2.21 12.79
CA PHE A 64 2.04 2.84 11.48
C PHE A 64 1.40 1.87 10.47
N ASN A 65 1.90 0.64 10.38
CA ASN A 65 1.35 -0.37 9.47
C ASN A 65 -0.12 -0.66 9.80
N LYS A 66 -0.45 -0.82 11.09
CA LYS A 66 -1.85 -0.98 11.53
C LYS A 66 -2.71 0.24 11.17
N ASN A 67 -2.16 1.45 11.21
CA ASN A 67 -2.88 2.65 10.79
C ASN A 67 -3.17 2.66 9.29
N LEU A 68 -2.21 2.23 8.47
CA LEU A 68 -2.36 2.07 7.03
C LEU A 68 -3.38 0.99 6.68
N GLU A 69 -3.29 -0.19 7.28
CA GLU A 69 -4.26 -1.29 7.08
C GLU A 69 -5.68 -0.86 7.42
N ASN A 70 -5.86 -0.16 8.55
CA ASN A 70 -7.17 0.36 8.93
C ASN A 70 -7.72 1.36 7.91
N LEU A 71 -6.88 2.23 7.34
CA LEU A 71 -7.31 3.17 6.32
C LEU A 71 -7.81 2.41 5.08
N LEU A 72 -7.03 1.46 4.58
CA LEU A 72 -7.33 0.65 3.38
C LEU A 72 -8.57 -0.24 3.54
N ASN A 73 -8.84 -0.69 4.77
CA ASN A 73 -10.01 -1.51 5.09
C ASN A 73 -11.26 -0.69 5.42
N SER A 74 -11.11 0.61 5.69
CA SER A 74 -12.23 1.51 5.99
C SER A 74 -12.85 2.12 4.73
N HIS A 75 -14.03 2.73 4.87
CA HIS A 75 -14.63 3.58 3.83
C HIS A 75 -14.05 5.00 3.82
N SER A 76 -13.08 5.31 4.70
CA SER A 76 -12.50 6.64 4.81
C SER A 76 -11.39 6.87 3.80
N ILE A 77 -11.36 8.05 3.19
CA ILE A 77 -10.31 8.47 2.26
C ILE A 77 -9.06 8.95 3.01
N TYR A 78 -9.21 9.35 4.27
CA TYR A 78 -8.09 9.84 5.08
C TYR A 78 -8.18 9.38 6.54
N LYS A 79 -7.05 9.45 7.24
CA LYS A 79 -6.92 9.14 8.66
C LYS A 79 -5.93 10.11 9.31
N ASN A 80 -6.40 10.83 10.31
CA ASN A 80 -5.54 11.65 11.15
C ASN A 80 -4.66 10.76 12.02
N LEU A 81 -3.40 11.15 12.15
CA LEU A 81 -2.40 10.43 12.90
C LEU A 81 -1.83 11.31 14.00
N HIS A 82 -1.31 10.64 15.02
CA HIS A 82 -0.53 11.25 16.07
C HIS A 82 0.87 10.64 16.03
N CYS A 83 1.87 11.46 16.38
CA CYS A 83 3.25 11.02 16.56
C CYS A 83 3.54 10.93 18.05
N GLY A 84 4.12 9.83 18.51
CA GLY A 84 4.52 9.66 19.91
C GLY A 84 5.70 10.55 20.30
N PHE A 85 6.53 10.91 19.34
CA PHE A 85 7.67 11.80 19.50
C PHE A 85 7.73 12.82 18.34
N LYS A 86 8.34 13.98 18.58
CA LYS A 86 8.55 15.03 17.58
C LYS A 86 9.89 15.74 17.83
N PRO A 87 10.52 16.33 16.80
CA PRO A 87 11.74 17.11 16.99
C PRO A 87 11.53 18.26 17.98
N ASN A 88 12.60 18.71 18.63
CA ASN A 88 12.56 19.86 19.53
C ASN A 88 12.07 21.12 18.79
N ASP A 89 11.44 22.03 19.53
CA ASP A 89 10.90 23.30 19.00
C ASP A 89 9.90 23.16 17.85
N THR A 90 9.31 21.96 17.70
CA THR A 90 8.36 21.63 16.64
C THR A 90 6.96 21.46 17.21
N GLU A 91 5.98 22.10 16.59
CA GLU A 91 4.55 21.88 16.81
C GLU A 91 3.94 21.22 15.57
N ILE A 92 3.31 20.06 15.73
CA ILE A 92 2.61 19.39 14.64
C ILE A 92 1.20 19.97 14.55
N LYS A 93 0.91 20.68 13.45
CA LYS A 93 -0.42 21.24 13.17
C LYS A 93 -1.33 20.22 12.49
N ARG A 94 -0.77 19.41 11.59
CA ARG A 94 -1.46 18.33 10.89
C ARG A 94 -0.51 17.16 10.64
N LEU A 95 -1.02 15.95 10.79
CA LEU A 95 -0.35 14.71 10.36
C LEU A 95 -1.42 13.72 9.95
N GLN A 96 -1.39 13.24 8.71
CA GLN A 96 -2.44 12.39 8.17
C GLN A 96 -1.94 11.42 7.11
N LEU A 97 -2.62 10.27 7.02
CA LEU A 97 -2.56 9.38 5.87
C LEU A 97 -3.79 9.60 4.99
N ARG A 98 -3.61 9.59 3.67
CA ARG A 98 -4.67 9.76 2.69
C ARG A 98 -4.52 8.78 1.54
N MET A 99 -5.63 8.20 1.08
CA MET A 99 -5.67 7.48 -0.19
C MET A 99 -5.69 8.49 -1.34
N LEU A 100 -4.80 8.28 -2.30
CA LEU A 100 -4.80 9.04 -3.54
C LEU A 100 -5.61 8.23 -4.56
N ASP A 101 -6.90 8.55 -4.69
CA ASP A 101 -7.71 8.03 -5.80
C ASP A 101 -7.29 8.76 -7.07
N ASP A 102 -6.19 8.29 -7.68
CA ASP A 102 -5.70 8.82 -8.95
C ASP A 102 -6.15 7.90 -10.10
N ASP A 103 -7.30 8.29 -10.65
CA ASP A 103 -7.61 8.28 -12.07
C ASP A 103 -8.10 6.99 -12.76
N LYS A 104 -8.97 7.21 -13.76
CA LYS A 104 -9.70 6.25 -14.61
C LYS A 104 -8.81 5.23 -15.35
N SER A 105 -7.49 5.42 -15.31
CA SER A 105 -6.49 4.61 -16.01
C SER A 105 -6.07 3.32 -15.29
N MET A 106 -6.44 3.15 -14.01
CA MET A 106 -6.04 2.02 -13.16
C MET A 106 -4.52 1.77 -13.08
N LYS A 107 -3.67 2.72 -13.49
CA LYS A 107 -2.22 2.59 -13.37
C LYS A 107 -1.70 2.91 -11.96
N ASN A 108 -2.40 3.77 -11.23
CA ASN A 108 -1.99 4.32 -9.94
C ASN A 108 -2.96 3.94 -8.82
N TYR A 109 -3.51 2.72 -8.87
CA TYR A 109 -4.62 2.30 -8.04
C TYR A 109 -4.26 2.01 -6.57
N ASP A 110 -2.98 2.08 -6.22
CA ASP A 110 -2.48 1.75 -4.88
C ASP A 110 -1.64 2.85 -4.23
N LEU A 111 -1.91 4.11 -4.58
CA LEU A 111 -1.20 5.25 -4.03
C LEU A 111 -1.79 5.74 -2.70
N VAL A 112 -0.90 6.03 -1.76
CA VAL A 112 -1.19 6.71 -0.50
C VAL A 112 -0.24 7.87 -0.28
N GLU A 113 -0.69 8.87 0.48
CA GLU A 113 0.07 10.04 0.88
C GLU A 113 0.11 10.15 2.40
N LEU A 114 1.32 10.21 2.96
CA LEU A 114 1.55 10.61 4.35
C LEU A 114 2.00 12.07 4.33
N SER A 115 1.22 12.98 4.92
CA SER A 115 1.52 14.41 4.92
C SER A 115 1.54 15.00 6.32
N THR A 116 2.35 16.05 6.49
CA THR A 116 2.42 16.80 7.74
C THR A 116 2.56 18.29 7.48
N ASP A 117 1.92 19.07 8.35
CA ASP A 117 2.10 20.50 8.47
C ASP A 117 2.62 20.77 9.89
N ILE A 118 3.69 21.53 9.99
CA ILE A 118 4.34 21.84 11.27
C ILE A 118 4.68 23.32 11.39
N LYS A 119 4.87 23.74 12.64
CA LYS A 119 5.51 25.01 12.99
C LYS A 119 6.83 24.69 13.71
N TYR A 120 7.96 25.08 13.14
CA TYR A 120 9.28 24.99 13.77
C TYR A 120 9.73 26.40 14.15
N LYS A 121 9.85 26.68 15.45
CA LYS A 121 10.04 28.04 15.96
C LYS A 121 8.99 29.00 15.38
N ASN A 122 9.41 29.97 14.54
CA ASN A 122 8.53 30.94 13.90
C ASN A 122 8.27 30.63 12.42
N SER A 123 8.75 29.50 11.89
CA SER A 123 8.59 29.11 10.50
C SER A 123 7.57 27.99 10.34
N LEU A 124 6.65 28.14 9.39
CA LEU A 124 5.77 27.06 8.95
C LEU A 124 6.48 26.23 7.87
N ALA A 125 6.28 24.92 7.93
CA ALA A 125 6.76 24.00 6.91
C ALA A 125 5.78 22.87 6.70
N SER A 126 5.77 22.31 5.50
CA SER A 126 4.99 21.13 5.18
C SER A 126 5.73 20.20 4.26
N ALA A 127 5.47 18.91 4.47
CA ALA A 127 6.07 17.84 3.70
C ALA A 127 5.06 16.73 3.47
N LYS A 128 5.25 16.00 2.37
CA LYS A 128 4.47 14.82 2.04
C LYS A 128 5.32 13.73 1.42
N ILE A 129 5.05 12.49 1.81
CA ILE A 129 5.57 11.28 1.19
C ILE A 129 4.44 10.63 0.41
N ARG A 130 4.63 10.47 -0.90
CA ARG A 130 3.79 9.59 -1.72
C ARG A 130 4.39 8.21 -1.73
N ALA A 131 3.55 7.18 -1.58
CA ALA A 131 3.97 5.80 -1.51
C ALA A 131 2.97 4.87 -2.19
N ASN A 132 3.46 3.73 -2.67
CA ASN A 132 2.61 2.58 -2.96
C ASN A 132 2.28 1.86 -1.66
N TYR A 133 1.07 1.32 -1.53
CA TYR A 133 0.70 0.45 -0.41
C TYR A 133 0.69 -1.04 -0.76
N ILE A 134 0.62 -1.41 -2.05
CA ILE A 134 0.72 -2.82 -2.45
C ILE A 134 2.19 -3.19 -2.55
N ASN A 135 2.57 -4.24 -1.83
CA ASN A 135 3.91 -4.76 -1.85
C ASN A 135 4.33 -5.12 -3.28
N LYS A 136 5.45 -4.52 -3.74
CA LYS A 136 6.04 -4.70 -5.07
C LYS A 136 6.19 -6.16 -5.49
N LEU A 137 6.35 -7.06 -4.51
CA LEU A 137 6.41 -8.51 -4.70
C LEU A 137 5.24 -9.04 -5.54
N TYR A 138 4.05 -8.47 -5.36
CA TYR A 138 2.84 -8.92 -6.04
C TYR A 138 2.62 -8.25 -7.39
N LYS A 139 3.31 -7.15 -7.69
CA LYS A 139 3.10 -6.37 -8.92
C LYS A 139 3.91 -6.88 -10.13
N MET A 140 4.13 -8.19 -10.23
CA MET A 140 4.87 -8.78 -11.35
C MET A 140 4.06 -8.66 -12.66
N ASP A 141 4.71 -8.24 -13.74
CA ASP A 141 4.06 -7.92 -15.02
C ASP A 141 3.36 -9.11 -15.68
N ASP A 142 3.82 -10.34 -15.41
CA ASP A 142 3.23 -11.58 -15.92
C ASP A 142 2.19 -12.20 -14.98
N GLY A 143 1.95 -11.60 -13.81
CA GLY A 143 0.97 -12.08 -12.83
C GLY A 143 1.35 -13.37 -12.12
N VAL A 144 2.62 -13.81 -12.21
CA VAL A 144 3.10 -15.03 -11.55
C VAL A 144 4.13 -14.66 -10.49
N LEU A 145 3.85 -14.99 -9.23
CA LEU A 145 4.85 -14.96 -8.17
C LEU A 145 5.37 -16.38 -7.95
N ASN A 146 6.65 -16.61 -8.24
CA ASN A 146 7.29 -17.91 -8.09
C ASN A 146 8.63 -17.80 -7.35
N SER A 147 9.27 -18.94 -7.05
CA SER A 147 10.47 -18.93 -6.20
C SER A 147 11.62 -18.13 -6.83
N GLY A 148 11.73 -18.13 -8.16
CA GLY A 148 12.79 -17.43 -8.90
C GLY A 148 12.68 -15.91 -8.86
N LYS A 149 11.54 -15.34 -8.46
CA LYS A 149 11.30 -13.89 -8.39
C LYS A 149 11.45 -13.30 -6.99
N VAL A 150 11.71 -14.16 -5.99
CA VAL A 150 11.84 -13.76 -4.58
C VAL A 150 13.27 -14.03 -4.13
N ASN A 151 13.84 -13.11 -3.35
CA ASN A 151 15.14 -13.36 -2.73
C ASN A 151 15.05 -14.57 -1.78
N LYS A 152 16.10 -15.41 -1.73
CA LYS A 152 16.14 -16.64 -0.93
C LYS A 152 15.82 -16.39 0.55
N ASP A 153 16.35 -15.31 1.11
CA ASP A 153 16.15 -14.96 2.53
C ASP A 153 14.70 -14.56 2.86
N ASP A 154 13.97 -14.04 1.86
CA ASP A 154 12.57 -13.62 2.02
C ASP A 154 11.60 -14.75 1.63
N LEU A 155 12.01 -15.65 0.73
CA LEU A 155 11.18 -16.74 0.22
C LEU A 155 10.65 -17.64 1.35
N GLU A 156 11.52 -18.06 2.27
CA GLU A 156 11.12 -18.91 3.40
C GLU A 156 10.14 -18.19 4.34
N LYS A 157 10.32 -16.89 4.58
CA LYS A 157 9.38 -16.12 5.40
C LYS A 157 8.00 -16.02 4.75
N ILE A 158 7.97 -15.81 3.43
CA ILE A 158 6.73 -15.75 2.66
C ILE A 158 6.06 -17.13 2.66
N LYS A 159 6.77 -18.21 2.33
CA LYS A 159 6.25 -19.58 2.38
C LYS A 159 5.62 -19.91 3.72
N ASN A 160 6.33 -19.66 4.82
CA ASN A 160 5.83 -19.86 6.17
C ASN A 160 4.57 -19.04 6.47
N SER A 161 4.43 -17.85 5.89
CA SER A 161 3.25 -17.01 6.08
C SER A 161 2.03 -17.52 5.31
N PHE A 162 2.25 -18.08 4.11
CA PHE A 162 1.21 -18.75 3.32
C PHE A 162 0.78 -20.10 3.94
N GLU A 163 1.72 -20.88 4.50
CA GLU A 163 1.43 -22.18 5.13
C GLU A 163 0.65 -22.07 6.45
N LYS A 164 0.81 -20.97 7.20
CA LYS A 164 0.08 -20.74 8.46
C LYS A 164 -1.44 -20.63 8.29
N ASN A 165 -1.95 -20.67 7.05
CA ASN A 165 -3.36 -20.82 6.69
C ASN A 165 -4.35 -19.85 7.37
N ASN A 166 -3.88 -18.68 7.84
CA ASN A 166 -4.77 -17.67 8.41
C ASN A 166 -5.37 -16.79 7.31
N TRP A 167 -6.31 -17.39 6.56
CA TRP A 167 -7.00 -16.75 5.44
C TRP A 167 -8.24 -15.94 5.89
N THR A 168 -8.41 -15.73 7.19
CA THR A 168 -9.58 -15.05 7.75
C THR A 168 -9.56 -13.58 7.36
N HIS A 169 -10.62 -13.10 6.69
CA HIS A 169 -10.72 -11.71 6.27
C HIS A 169 -12.15 -11.19 6.40
N ALA A 170 -12.33 -9.99 6.95
CA ALA A 170 -13.65 -9.43 7.26
C ALA A 170 -14.58 -9.28 6.04
N LYS A 171 -14.01 -9.14 4.83
CA LYS A 171 -14.74 -8.95 3.57
C LYS A 171 -15.12 -10.25 2.85
N TYR A 172 -14.50 -11.39 3.21
CA TYR A 172 -14.60 -12.62 2.42
C TYR A 172 -15.04 -13.80 3.27
N LYS A 173 -15.91 -14.63 2.69
CA LYS A 173 -16.29 -15.90 3.32
C LYS A 173 -15.19 -16.93 3.05
N LEU A 174 -14.65 -17.49 4.13
CA LEU A 174 -13.72 -18.61 4.08
C LEU A 174 -14.49 -19.92 3.98
N ILE A 175 -14.10 -20.78 3.04
CA ILE A 175 -14.65 -22.11 2.81
C ILE A 175 -13.49 -23.10 2.84
N ASN A 176 -13.42 -23.90 3.90
CA ASN A 176 -12.45 -24.98 4.02
C ASN A 176 -13.07 -26.28 3.52
N LEU A 177 -12.39 -26.96 2.62
CA LEU A 177 -12.83 -28.21 2.02
C LEU A 177 -11.88 -29.34 2.44
N GLU A 178 -12.46 -30.39 3.00
CA GLU A 178 -11.77 -31.63 3.42
C GLU A 178 -12.53 -32.81 2.83
N GLY A 179 -11.97 -33.43 1.78
CA GLY A 179 -12.61 -34.49 1.00
C GLY A 179 -12.71 -34.18 -0.48
N ASP A 180 -13.50 -35.00 -1.18
CA ASP A 180 -13.71 -34.90 -2.62
C ASP A 180 -14.95 -34.07 -2.94
N PHE A 181 -14.74 -32.97 -3.67
CA PHE A 181 -15.77 -31.98 -3.97
C PHE A 181 -15.78 -31.60 -5.45
N ILE A 182 -16.91 -31.07 -5.90
CA ILE A 182 -17.07 -30.53 -7.25
C ILE A 182 -17.53 -29.08 -7.18
N TYR A 183 -16.83 -28.20 -7.89
CA TYR A 183 -17.31 -26.85 -8.18
C TYR A 183 -18.11 -26.89 -9.48
N GLY A 184 -19.39 -26.54 -9.41
CA GLY A 184 -20.28 -26.57 -10.56
C GLY A 184 -21.40 -25.53 -10.50
N VAL A 185 -22.27 -25.58 -11.51
CA VAL A 185 -23.46 -24.73 -11.61
C VAL A 185 -24.71 -25.60 -11.63
N GLU A 186 -25.68 -25.28 -10.78
CA GLU A 186 -27.01 -25.86 -10.82
C GLU A 186 -28.04 -24.73 -10.84
N LYS A 187 -28.97 -24.77 -11.80
CA LYS A 187 -30.04 -23.77 -11.97
C LYS A 187 -29.52 -22.31 -12.00
N GLY A 188 -28.38 -22.11 -12.64
CA GLY A 188 -27.74 -20.80 -12.80
C GLY A 188 -26.99 -20.28 -11.57
N LYS A 189 -26.91 -21.07 -10.49
CA LYS A 189 -26.18 -20.73 -9.26
C LYS A 189 -24.99 -21.65 -9.08
N LYS A 190 -23.92 -21.11 -8.49
CA LYS A 190 -22.66 -21.81 -8.28
C LYS A 190 -22.66 -22.50 -6.92
N TYR A 191 -22.21 -23.75 -6.88
CA TYR A 191 -22.14 -24.53 -5.65
C TYR A 191 -20.85 -25.32 -5.55
N ILE A 192 -20.50 -25.67 -4.31
CA ILE A 192 -19.69 -26.85 -4.01
C ILE A 192 -20.63 -28.03 -3.78
N PHE A 193 -20.44 -29.10 -4.53
CA PHE A 193 -21.17 -30.36 -4.45
C PHE A 193 -20.30 -31.43 -3.82
N GLU A 194 -20.97 -32.34 -3.12
CA GLU A 194 -20.44 -33.64 -2.72
C GLU A 194 -21.14 -34.71 -3.58
N GLU A 195 -20.38 -35.70 -4.04
CA GLU A 195 -20.93 -36.87 -4.72
C GLU A 195 -21.12 -38.00 -3.71
N VAL A 196 -22.33 -38.54 -3.65
CA VAL A 196 -22.67 -39.68 -2.79
C VAL A 196 -23.13 -40.82 -3.69
N GLU A 197 -22.58 -42.02 -3.47
CA GLU A 197 -23.10 -43.23 -4.09
C GLU A 197 -24.40 -43.62 -3.39
N GLU A 198 -25.53 -43.52 -4.10
CA GLU A 198 -26.80 -44.14 -3.68
C GLU A 198 -26.94 -45.47 -4.44
N ILE A 199 -27.16 -46.55 -3.70
CA ILE A 199 -27.55 -47.84 -4.28
C ILE A 199 -29.07 -47.80 -4.39
N ASP A 200 -29.59 -47.92 -5.61
CA ASP A 200 -31.02 -48.09 -5.82
C ASP A 200 -31.43 -49.47 -5.29
N GLU A 201 -32.25 -49.47 -4.23
CA GLU A 201 -32.69 -50.69 -3.53
C GLU A 201 -33.46 -51.67 -4.44
N ASN A 202 -34.00 -51.19 -5.58
CA ASN A 202 -34.77 -52.02 -6.50
C ASN A 202 -33.94 -52.61 -7.65
N THR A 203 -32.90 -51.91 -8.09
CA THR A 203 -32.09 -52.32 -9.26
C THR A 203 -30.69 -52.80 -8.89
N LEU A 204 -30.24 -52.57 -7.64
CA LEU A 204 -28.85 -52.75 -7.18
C LEU A 204 -27.84 -51.94 -8.00
N GLU A 205 -28.31 -51.01 -8.85
CA GLU A 205 -27.44 -50.14 -9.63
C GLU A 205 -26.88 -49.03 -8.74
N LYS A 206 -25.57 -48.80 -8.87
CA LYS A 206 -24.91 -47.66 -8.22
C LYS A 206 -25.21 -46.41 -9.04
N THR A 207 -25.92 -45.46 -8.43
CA THR A 207 -26.13 -44.14 -9.02
C THR A 207 -25.37 -43.09 -8.23
N THR A 208 -24.65 -42.22 -8.93
CA THR A 208 -23.92 -41.10 -8.31
C THR A 208 -24.84 -39.90 -8.24
N LYS A 209 -25.15 -39.45 -7.02
CA LYS A 209 -26.00 -38.28 -6.79
C LYS A 209 -25.18 -37.10 -6.30
N ARG A 210 -25.43 -35.94 -6.88
CA ARG A 210 -24.80 -34.67 -6.50
C ARG A 210 -25.64 -33.95 -5.48
N ILE A 211 -25.05 -33.65 -4.33
CA ILE A 211 -25.73 -32.91 -3.26
C ILE A 211 -25.09 -31.52 -3.16
N PRO A 212 -25.83 -30.43 -3.43
CA PRO A 212 -25.32 -29.08 -3.26
C PRO A 212 -25.11 -28.79 -1.76
N ARG A 213 -23.86 -28.56 -1.34
CA ARG A 213 -23.50 -28.30 0.06
C ARG A 213 -23.35 -26.82 0.36
N ILE A 214 -22.71 -26.07 -0.53
CA ILE A 214 -22.32 -24.68 -0.25
C ILE A 214 -22.66 -23.80 -1.45
N SER A 215 -23.56 -22.83 -1.26
CA SER A 215 -23.84 -21.79 -2.27
C SER A 215 -22.71 -20.78 -2.36
N LEU A 216 -22.34 -20.40 -3.58
CA LEU A 216 -21.24 -19.50 -3.90
C LEU A 216 -21.78 -18.22 -4.53
N ASP A 217 -22.31 -17.34 -3.69
CA ASP A 217 -23.01 -16.13 -4.15
C ASP A 217 -22.08 -14.89 -4.18
N ASN A 218 -20.97 -14.92 -3.42
CA ASN A 218 -20.03 -13.81 -3.22
C ASN A 218 -18.57 -14.18 -3.55
N VAL A 219 -17.66 -13.22 -3.39
CA VAL A 219 -16.21 -13.45 -3.38
C VAL A 219 -15.89 -14.35 -2.18
N ASN A 220 -15.46 -15.58 -2.46
CA ASN A 220 -15.09 -16.56 -1.45
C ASN A 220 -13.59 -16.87 -1.52
N ILE A 221 -13.03 -17.22 -0.37
CA ILE A 221 -11.73 -17.87 -0.28
C ILE A 221 -12.01 -19.35 -0.12
N ILE A 222 -11.67 -20.15 -1.12
CA ILE A 222 -11.85 -21.60 -1.10
C ILE A 222 -10.48 -22.23 -0.85
N VAL A 223 -10.37 -22.95 0.26
CA VAL A 223 -9.15 -23.65 0.67
C VAL A 223 -9.40 -25.14 0.55
N GLN A 224 -8.74 -25.79 -0.41
CA GLN A 224 -8.76 -27.24 -0.55
C GLN A 224 -7.67 -27.83 0.33
N ASN A 225 -8.02 -28.30 1.53
CA ASN A 225 -7.08 -28.81 2.52
C ASN A 225 -6.64 -30.25 2.25
N SER A 226 -7.59 -31.12 1.89
CA SER A 226 -7.35 -32.55 1.65
C SER A 226 -8.37 -33.12 0.68
N GLY A 227 -8.00 -34.15 -0.08
CA GLY A 227 -8.85 -34.75 -1.11
C GLY A 227 -8.74 -34.00 -2.44
N SER A 228 -9.77 -34.07 -3.28
CA SER A 228 -9.79 -33.46 -4.59
C SER A 228 -10.91 -32.44 -4.79
N LEU A 229 -10.61 -31.32 -5.46
CA LEU A 229 -11.63 -30.39 -5.94
C LEU A 229 -11.65 -30.40 -7.47
N LYS A 230 -12.75 -30.90 -8.04
CA LYS A 230 -12.97 -30.89 -9.50
C LYS A 230 -13.69 -29.61 -9.90
N ILE A 231 -13.09 -28.82 -10.78
CA ILE A 231 -13.71 -27.62 -11.32
C ILE A 231 -14.37 -27.97 -12.65
N GLU A 232 -15.71 -27.89 -12.73
CA GLU A 232 -16.47 -28.21 -13.94
C GLU A 232 -17.06 -26.97 -14.64
N SER A 233 -16.85 -25.78 -14.08
CA SER A 233 -17.38 -24.52 -14.63
C SER A 233 -16.45 -23.34 -14.37
N ASP A 234 -16.63 -22.27 -15.13
CA ASP A 234 -15.87 -21.03 -14.97
C ASP A 234 -16.03 -20.44 -13.56
N ILE A 235 -14.91 -20.00 -12.99
CA ILE A 235 -14.86 -19.38 -11.67
C ILE A 235 -14.67 -17.88 -11.85
N ASN A 236 -15.51 -17.08 -11.18
CA ASN A 236 -15.39 -15.63 -11.23
C ASN A 236 -15.17 -15.12 -9.81
N ASN A 237 -14.16 -14.27 -9.64
CA ASN A 237 -13.94 -13.46 -8.46
C ASN A 237 -13.71 -14.28 -7.19
N GLN A 238 -12.79 -15.25 -7.22
CA GLN A 238 -12.48 -16.09 -6.06
C GLN A 238 -10.98 -16.20 -5.82
N ILE A 239 -10.63 -16.52 -4.58
CA ILE A 239 -9.28 -16.89 -4.19
C ILE A 239 -9.29 -18.40 -3.95
N LEU A 240 -8.47 -19.14 -4.68
CA LEU A 240 -8.32 -20.59 -4.53
C LEU A 240 -6.97 -20.87 -3.89
N VAL A 241 -6.99 -21.45 -2.70
CA VAL A 241 -5.80 -21.95 -2.01
C VAL A 241 -5.78 -23.46 -2.14
N ILE A 242 -4.75 -23.97 -2.81
CA ILE A 242 -4.63 -25.39 -3.16
C ILE A 242 -3.55 -26.01 -2.28
N ASN A 243 -3.97 -26.81 -1.29
CA ASN A 243 -3.06 -27.59 -0.45
C ASN A 243 -2.94 -29.04 -0.91
N ASP A 244 -3.86 -29.56 -1.73
CA ASP A 244 -3.85 -30.95 -2.20
C ASP A 244 -4.20 -31.00 -3.70
N LYS A 245 -5.19 -31.79 -4.11
CA LYS A 245 -5.49 -32.03 -5.53
C LYS A 245 -6.58 -31.11 -6.06
N VAL A 246 -6.34 -30.54 -7.24
CA VAL A 246 -7.38 -29.84 -8.03
C VAL A 246 -7.33 -30.33 -9.46
N LEU A 247 -8.51 -30.64 -10.00
CA LEU A 247 -8.68 -31.05 -11.39
C LEU A 247 -9.44 -29.96 -12.13
N PHE A 248 -8.79 -29.32 -13.09
CA PHE A 248 -9.45 -28.37 -13.98
C PHE A 248 -10.07 -29.09 -15.18
N ASN A 249 -11.05 -28.46 -15.82
CA ASN A 249 -11.68 -28.97 -17.03
C ASN A 249 -11.61 -27.92 -18.15
N ASP A 250 -10.40 -27.41 -18.42
CA ASP A 250 -10.13 -26.31 -19.37
C ASP A 250 -10.91 -25.00 -19.07
N ASN A 251 -11.36 -24.83 -17.82
CA ASN A 251 -12.16 -23.69 -17.40
C ASN A 251 -11.34 -22.40 -17.35
N LYS A 252 -12.05 -21.28 -17.39
CA LYS A 252 -11.51 -19.96 -17.13
C LYS A 252 -11.78 -19.54 -15.68
N ILE A 253 -10.72 -19.11 -15.00
CA ILE A 253 -10.77 -18.61 -13.63
C ILE A 253 -10.40 -17.14 -13.64
N SER A 254 -11.23 -16.30 -13.03
CA SER A 254 -10.91 -14.90 -12.73
C SER A 254 -10.68 -14.78 -11.22
N GLY A 255 -9.47 -14.45 -10.79
CA GLY A 255 -9.13 -14.47 -9.37
C GLY A 255 -7.66 -14.66 -9.04
N ILE A 256 -7.39 -15.13 -7.82
CA ILE A 256 -6.05 -15.46 -7.34
C ILE A 256 -5.99 -16.98 -7.09
N ILE A 257 -4.96 -17.65 -7.62
CA ILE A 257 -4.67 -19.06 -7.31
C ILE A 257 -3.38 -19.11 -6.51
N ILE A 258 -3.39 -19.81 -5.39
CA ILE A 258 -2.26 -20.01 -4.50
C ILE A 258 -1.96 -21.50 -4.44
N LEU A 259 -0.75 -21.88 -4.83
CA LEU A 259 -0.26 -23.25 -4.83
C LEU A 259 0.70 -23.46 -3.66
N ASN A 260 0.27 -24.22 -2.67
CA ASN A 260 1.11 -24.61 -1.54
C ASN A 260 1.92 -25.87 -1.88
N ASN A 261 2.80 -26.28 -0.96
CA ASN A 261 3.79 -27.31 -1.22
C ASN A 261 3.19 -28.66 -1.66
N ASN A 262 1.99 -29.01 -1.19
CA ASN A 262 1.38 -30.29 -1.51
C ASN A 262 0.41 -30.21 -2.72
N ALA A 263 0.30 -29.04 -3.35
CA ALA A 263 -0.59 -28.82 -4.47
C ALA A 263 -0.27 -29.75 -5.66
N GLN A 264 -1.31 -30.39 -6.19
CA GLN A 264 -1.26 -31.20 -7.41
C GLN A 264 -2.35 -30.72 -8.37
N ILE A 265 -1.95 -30.36 -9.59
CA ILE A 265 -2.86 -29.85 -10.60
C ILE A 265 -2.91 -30.84 -11.76
N SER A 266 -4.14 -31.17 -12.14
CA SER A 266 -4.43 -31.94 -13.35
C SER A 266 -5.17 -31.06 -14.36
N ASN A 267 -4.83 -31.24 -15.63
CA ASN A 267 -5.37 -30.52 -16.80
C ASN A 267 -5.03 -29.03 -16.86
N ASN A 268 -5.31 -28.41 -18.00
CA ASN A 268 -5.01 -27.01 -18.24
C ASN A 268 -6.07 -26.10 -17.62
N CYS A 269 -5.65 -24.89 -17.26
CA CYS A 269 -6.55 -23.84 -16.79
C CYS A 269 -6.09 -22.47 -17.30
N LYS A 270 -7.04 -21.59 -17.63
CA LYS A 270 -6.75 -20.20 -17.98
C LYS A 270 -7.10 -19.30 -16.81
N LEU A 271 -6.11 -18.64 -16.22
CA LEU A 271 -6.27 -17.71 -15.12
C LEU A 271 -6.21 -16.25 -15.61
N VAL A 272 -7.24 -15.47 -15.33
CA VAL A 272 -7.23 -14.00 -15.46
C VAL A 272 -7.06 -13.42 -14.07
N GLY A 273 -5.85 -12.98 -13.74
CA GLY A 273 -5.51 -12.55 -12.39
C GLY A 273 -4.08 -12.92 -12.01
N TYR A 274 -3.91 -13.59 -10.88
CA TYR A 274 -2.61 -13.79 -10.23
C TYR A 274 -2.39 -15.22 -9.76
N LEU A 275 -1.24 -15.79 -10.11
CA LEU A 275 -0.78 -17.09 -9.64
C LEU A 275 0.34 -16.91 -8.63
N ILE A 276 0.19 -17.51 -7.45
CA ILE A 276 1.24 -17.62 -6.44
C ILE A 276 1.71 -19.09 -6.42
N ASP A 277 2.90 -19.34 -6.95
CA ASP A 277 3.51 -20.67 -7.09
C ASP A 277 4.94 -20.65 -6.53
N LEU A 278 5.06 -20.51 -5.20
CA LEU A 278 6.35 -20.38 -4.50
C LEU A 278 7.18 -21.68 -4.49
N TYR A 279 6.60 -22.78 -4.97
CA TYR A 279 7.22 -24.12 -5.02
C TYR A 279 7.44 -24.60 -6.46
N ASP A 280 7.22 -23.73 -7.46
CA ASP A 280 7.42 -23.99 -8.89
C ASP A 280 6.78 -25.30 -9.38
N LYS A 281 5.50 -25.50 -9.08
CA LYS A 281 4.77 -26.76 -9.34
C LYS A 281 4.54 -27.08 -10.82
N ASN A 282 4.96 -26.21 -11.75
CA ASN A 282 4.76 -26.36 -13.20
C ASN A 282 3.30 -26.68 -13.55
N SER A 283 2.41 -25.79 -13.09
CA SER A 283 0.98 -26.04 -12.88
C SER A 283 0.10 -26.14 -14.12
N SER A 284 0.64 -26.09 -15.35
CA SER A 284 -0.15 -26.02 -16.60
C SER A 284 -1.22 -24.90 -16.61
N ILE A 285 -1.09 -23.90 -15.72
CA ILE A 285 -1.97 -22.73 -15.64
C ILE A 285 -1.41 -21.63 -16.54
N SER A 286 -2.19 -21.23 -17.54
CA SER A 286 -1.88 -20.08 -18.39
C SER A 286 -2.42 -18.81 -17.74
N VAL A 287 -1.53 -17.86 -17.41
CA VAL A 287 -1.88 -16.63 -16.67
C VAL A 287 -1.97 -15.43 -17.60
N LYS A 288 -3.06 -14.68 -17.47
CA LYS A 288 -3.25 -13.34 -18.02
C LYS A 288 -3.35 -12.35 -16.86
N TYR A 289 -2.31 -11.54 -16.69
CA TYR A 289 -2.24 -10.50 -15.68
C TYR A 289 -3.46 -9.56 -15.72
N HIS A 290 -4.06 -9.29 -14.56
CA HIS A 290 -5.20 -8.38 -14.45
C HIS A 290 -5.16 -7.57 -13.13
N PRO A 291 -4.54 -6.36 -13.11
CA PRO A 291 -4.35 -5.52 -11.91
C PRO A 291 -5.56 -5.35 -10.97
N PRO A 292 -6.79 -5.18 -11.48
CA PRO A 292 -7.97 -5.04 -10.62
C PRO A 292 -8.14 -6.21 -9.64
N VAL A 293 -7.75 -7.42 -10.04
CA VAL A 293 -7.82 -8.62 -9.19
C VAL A 293 -6.98 -8.43 -7.92
N LEU A 294 -5.77 -7.88 -8.01
CA LEU A 294 -4.97 -7.60 -6.81
C LEU A 294 -5.61 -6.51 -5.95
N LYS A 295 -6.13 -5.45 -6.56
CA LYS A 295 -6.76 -4.35 -5.81
C LYS A 295 -7.89 -4.86 -4.93
N PHE A 296 -8.75 -5.71 -5.50
CA PHE A 296 -9.90 -6.23 -4.78
C PHE A 296 -9.49 -7.37 -3.86
N TYR A 297 -8.81 -8.40 -4.37
CA TYR A 297 -8.64 -9.67 -3.65
C TYR A 297 -7.30 -9.82 -2.93
N GLY A 298 -6.31 -8.98 -3.24
CA GLY A 298 -4.96 -9.15 -2.73
C GLY A 298 -4.79 -8.89 -1.23
N SER A 299 -5.74 -8.19 -0.59
CA SER A 299 -5.66 -7.85 0.85
C SER A 299 -5.62 -9.04 1.80
N VAL A 300 -5.95 -10.25 1.32
CA VAL A 300 -5.85 -11.49 2.10
C VAL A 300 -4.43 -12.06 2.13
N MET A 301 -3.56 -11.62 1.20
CA MET A 301 -2.24 -12.21 1.07
C MET A 301 -1.31 -11.69 2.18
N PRO A 302 -0.41 -12.55 2.69
CA PRO A 302 0.63 -12.13 3.62
C PRO A 302 1.42 -10.92 3.10
N ASP A 303 1.82 -10.00 3.97
CA ASP A 303 2.65 -8.83 3.63
C ASP A 303 2.14 -8.01 2.41
N PHE A 304 0.84 -8.09 2.09
CA PHE A 304 0.27 -7.37 0.95
C PHE A 304 0.38 -5.85 1.14
N ILE A 305 0.13 -5.38 2.37
CA ILE A 305 0.13 -3.97 2.73
C ILE A 305 1.54 -3.59 3.18
N LYS A 306 2.23 -2.78 2.37
CA LYS A 306 3.58 -2.28 2.67
C LYS A 306 3.72 -0.86 2.18
N PHE A 307 4.07 0.06 3.07
CA PHE A 307 4.32 1.45 2.70
C PHE A 307 5.66 1.58 1.97
N GLN A 308 5.62 1.90 0.68
CA GLN A 308 6.80 1.99 -0.18
C GLN A 308 6.94 3.40 -0.78
N PRO A 309 7.76 4.28 -0.18
CA PRO A 309 7.95 5.65 -0.64
C PRO A 309 8.40 5.73 -2.11
N ILE A 310 7.78 6.64 -2.86
CA ILE A 310 8.10 6.98 -4.25
C ILE A 310 8.78 8.35 -4.31
N SER A 311 8.27 9.31 -3.54
CA SER A 311 8.78 10.68 -3.52
C SER A 311 8.52 11.35 -2.18
N LEU A 312 9.43 12.21 -1.76
CA LEU A 312 9.25 13.17 -0.67
C LEU A 312 9.29 14.59 -1.25
N ASN A 313 8.26 15.39 -0.97
CA ASN A 313 8.14 16.76 -1.47
C ASN A 313 7.78 17.71 -0.34
N HIS A 314 8.36 18.91 -0.39
CA HIS A 314 7.98 20.05 0.43
C HIS A 314 6.94 20.89 -0.31
N TYR A 315 6.04 21.54 0.43
CA TYR A 315 5.12 22.53 -0.13
C TYR A 315 4.96 23.69 0.84
N ASP A 316 4.78 24.88 0.28
CA ASP A 316 4.56 26.08 1.07
C ASP A 316 3.13 26.07 1.63
N LEU A 317 3.00 26.46 2.89
CA LEU A 317 1.73 26.84 3.48
C LEU A 317 1.56 28.34 3.24
N GLU A 318 0.43 28.75 2.68
CA GLU A 318 0.08 30.17 2.67
C GLU A 318 -0.22 30.59 4.10
N ASP A 319 0.53 31.56 4.61
CA ASP A 319 0.21 32.25 5.86
C ASP A 319 -1.08 33.05 5.62
N ASN A 320 -2.22 32.42 5.90
CA ASN A 320 -3.51 33.11 5.99
C ASN A 320 -3.57 33.85 7.34
N THR A 321 -2.74 34.87 7.51
CA THR A 321 -2.87 35.88 8.57
C THR A 321 -3.57 37.12 8.06
#